data_AF-A0A540LCI0-F1
#
_entry.id   AF-A0A540LCI0-F1
#
_cell.length_a   1.000
_cell.length_b   1.000
_cell.length_c   1.000
_cell.angle_alpha   90.00
_cell.angle_beta   90.00
_cell.angle_gamma   90.00
#
_symmetry.space_group_name_H-M   'P 1'
#
loop_
_entity.id
_entity.type
_entity.pdbx_description
1 polymer ?
#
loop_
_entity_poly.entity_id
_entity_poly.type
_entity_poly.pdbx_seq_one_letter_code
_entity_poly.pdbx_strand_id
1 'polypeptide(L)'
;MPLFECPSRRCITNRTKGNLMLQLRASKFLKFQEAKIQELAEDVPKGHIPRTMTVHFRGELTRKVAPGDVVILSWIFLPIPYTGFRAMRAGLVADTYLEAMSITHTKKKYEDYKLIGDEEEQVARLAEYGNIYEKLA
;
A
#
# COMPACT_ATOMS: atom_id res chain seq x y z
N MET A 1 9.69 24.55 -2.81
CA MET A 1 10.62 25.40 -2.03
C MET A 1 9.89 25.93 -0.80
N PRO A 2 10.55 26.01 0.36
CA PRO A 2 9.93 26.59 1.56
C PRO A 2 9.64 28.08 1.34
N LEU A 3 8.60 28.59 2.00
CA LEU A 3 8.29 30.01 2.03
C LEU A 3 9.25 30.71 3.01
N PHE A 4 9.86 31.81 2.58
CA PHE A 4 10.78 32.60 3.40
C PHE A 4 10.12 33.83 4.05
N GLU A 5 9.18 34.48 3.35
CA GLU A 5 8.43 35.64 3.85
C GLU A 5 7.03 35.24 4.32
N CYS A 6 6.58 35.77 5.46
CA CYS A 6 5.27 35.47 6.04
C CYS A 6 4.13 36.13 5.25
N PRO A 7 3.18 35.37 4.66
CA PRO A 7 2.05 35.92 3.91
C PRO A 7 0.87 36.36 4.80
N SER A 8 1.06 36.45 6.12
CA SER A 8 -0.04 36.74 7.04
C SER A 8 -0.55 38.18 6.90
N ARG A 9 -1.87 38.38 7.03
CA ARG A 9 -2.49 39.72 6.97
C ARG A 9 -1.88 40.70 7.98
N ARG A 10 -1.45 40.21 9.15
CA ARG A 10 -0.82 41.05 10.20
C ARG A 10 0.50 41.65 9.73
N CYS A 11 1.38 40.87 9.10
CA CYS A 11 2.66 41.36 8.56
C CYS A 11 2.43 42.33 7.40
N ILE A 12 1.43 42.06 6.55
CA ILE A 12 1.06 42.93 5.42
C ILE A 12 0.55 44.29 5.91
N THR A 13 -0.40 44.32 6.85
CA THR A 13 -0.97 45.56 7.40
C THR A 13 0.09 46.40 8.13
N ASN A 14 1.00 45.74 8.86
CA ASN A 14 2.07 46.42 9.59
C ASN A 14 3.27 46.80 8.70
N ARG A 15 3.24 46.49 7.39
CA ARG A 15 4.34 46.69 6.43
C ARG A 15 5.67 46.10 6.93
N THR A 16 5.62 44.99 7.65
CA THR A 16 6.79 44.28 8.18
C THR A 16 7.00 42.96 7.44
N LYS A 17 8.26 42.67 7.09
CA LYS A 17 8.63 41.38 6.49
C LYS A 17 8.96 40.38 7.60
N GLY A 18 7.98 39.57 7.98
CA GLY A 18 8.19 38.49 8.94
C GLY A 18 8.99 37.34 8.31
N ASN A 19 10.08 36.93 8.95
CA ASN A 19 10.85 35.76 8.54
C ASN A 19 10.13 34.47 8.98
N LEU A 20 9.86 33.55 8.04
CA LEU A 20 9.28 32.26 8.34
C LEU A 20 10.36 31.26 8.75
N MET A 21 10.20 30.67 9.92
CA MET A 21 11.06 29.61 10.43
C MET A 21 10.27 28.31 10.55
N LEU A 22 10.86 27.21 10.09
CA LEU A 22 10.26 25.88 10.23
C LEU A 22 10.18 25.50 11.71
N GLN A 23 8.96 25.22 12.19
CA GLN A 23 8.72 24.75 13.55
C GLN A 23 8.25 23.30 13.52
N LEU A 24 9.12 22.37 13.90
CA LEU A 24 8.82 20.93 13.88
C LEU A 24 7.64 20.58 14.80
N ARG A 25 7.58 21.16 16.01
CA ARG A 25 6.50 20.88 16.98
C ARG A 25 5.14 21.43 16.54
N ALA A 26 5.13 22.48 15.73
CA ALA A 26 3.92 23.06 15.14
C ALA A 26 3.50 22.34 13.84
N SER A 27 4.29 21.38 13.36
CA SER A 27 4.03 20.62 12.14
C SER A 27 3.45 19.25 12.47
N LYS A 28 2.50 18.78 11.66
CA LYS A 28 1.93 17.43 11.77
C LYS A 28 2.66 16.48 10.83
N PHE A 29 3.26 15.44 11.38
CA PHE A 29 3.90 14.37 10.60
C PHE A 29 2.98 13.15 10.51
N LEU A 30 3.04 12.45 9.39
CA LEU A 30 2.32 11.20 9.16
C LEU A 30 3.33 10.07 8.91
N LYS A 31 3.01 8.88 9.40
CA LYS A 31 3.80 7.67 9.12
C LYS A 31 3.70 7.35 7.63
N PHE A 32 4.83 7.00 7.04
CA PHE A 32 4.94 6.61 5.63
C PHE A 32 5.79 5.35 5.52
N GLN A 33 5.36 4.42 4.68
CA GLN A 33 6.10 3.22 4.33
C GLN A 33 5.90 2.93 2.84
N GLU A 34 6.98 2.61 2.14
CA GLU A 34 6.97 2.14 0.77
C GLU A 34 7.26 0.65 0.75
N ALA A 35 6.53 -0.11 -0.07
CA ALA A 35 6.85 -1.49 -0.36
C ALA A 35 6.71 -1.78 -1.86
N LYS A 36 7.40 -2.81 -2.31
CA LYS A 36 7.22 -3.36 -3.66
C LYS A 36 6.47 -4.68 -3.55
N ILE A 37 5.37 -4.78 -4.27
CA ILE A 37 4.60 -6.02 -4.38
C ILE A 37 4.94 -6.73 -5.68
N GLN A 38 4.78 -8.04 -5.68
CA GLN A 38 4.97 -8.91 -6.83
C GLN A 38 3.74 -9.82 -6.98
N GLU A 39 3.41 -10.16 -8.21
CA GLU A 39 2.38 -11.15 -8.54
C GLU A 39 2.69 -12.52 -7.89
N LEU A 40 1.64 -13.30 -7.60
CA LEU A 40 1.82 -14.67 -7.11
C LEU A 40 2.33 -15.55 -8.25
N ALA A 41 3.14 -16.56 -7.94
CA ALA A 41 3.74 -17.43 -8.97
C ALA A 41 2.70 -18.16 -9.84
N GLU A 42 1.50 -18.41 -9.30
CA GLU A 42 0.39 -19.07 -9.99
C GLU A 42 -0.29 -18.15 -11.02
N ASP A 43 -0.26 -16.84 -10.79
CA ASP A 43 -0.88 -15.84 -11.67
C ASP A 43 0.02 -15.45 -12.85
N VAL A 44 1.30 -15.82 -12.81
CA VAL A 44 2.28 -15.43 -13.84
C VAL A 44 2.20 -16.41 -15.03
N PRO A 45 1.95 -15.91 -16.25
CA PRO A 45 1.93 -16.75 -17.45
C PRO A 45 3.27 -17.46 -17.68
N LYS A 46 3.20 -18.68 -18.20
CA LYS A 46 4.41 -19.47 -18.52
C LYS A 46 5.31 -18.69 -19.48
N GLY A 47 6.58 -18.52 -19.10
CA GLY A 47 7.59 -17.81 -19.89
C GLY A 47 7.69 -16.30 -19.62
N HIS A 48 6.82 -15.72 -18.82
CA HIS A 48 6.91 -14.31 -18.41
C HIS A 48 7.65 -14.16 -17.07
N ILE A 49 8.29 -13.00 -16.89
CA ILE A 49 8.92 -12.62 -15.62
C ILE A 49 7.87 -11.88 -14.78
N PRO A 50 7.74 -12.18 -13.48
CA PRO A 50 6.79 -11.49 -12.60
C PRO A 50 7.02 -9.98 -12.58
N ARG A 51 5.93 -9.20 -12.62
CA ARG A 51 6.01 -7.74 -12.57
C ARG A 51 5.93 -7.25 -11.13
N THR A 52 6.55 -6.10 -10.89
CA THR A 52 6.52 -5.44 -9.57
C THR A 52 5.84 -4.09 -9.66
N MET A 53 5.14 -3.73 -8.59
CA MET A 53 4.50 -2.41 -8.45
C MET A 53 4.87 -1.80 -7.09
N THR A 54 5.02 -0.48 -7.06
CA THR A 54 5.30 0.26 -5.83
C THR A 54 4.00 0.62 -5.13
N VAL A 55 3.91 0.33 -3.84
CA VAL A 55 2.76 0.63 -2.99
C VAL A 55 3.19 1.56 -1.87
N HIS A 56 2.40 2.60 -1.63
CA HIS A 56 2.56 3.54 -0.54
C HIS A 56 1.52 3.27 0.55
N PHE A 57 2.01 3.06 1.77
CA PHE A 57 1.21 2.97 2.98
C PHE A 57 1.35 4.27 3.78
N ARG A 58 0.21 4.80 4.22
CA ARG A 58 0.14 6.04 5.02
C ARG A 58 -0.58 5.78 6.34
N GLY A 59 -0.17 6.50 7.38
CA GLY A 59 -0.85 6.49 8.67
C GLY A 59 -0.84 5.12 9.35
N GLU A 60 -2.03 4.60 9.69
CA GLU A 60 -2.21 3.36 10.46
C GLU A 60 -1.96 2.09 9.66
N LEU A 61 -1.95 2.17 8.33
CA LEU A 61 -1.63 1.03 7.47
C LEU A 61 -0.14 0.68 7.47
N THR A 62 0.71 1.58 7.97
CA THR A 62 2.15 1.32 8.12
C THR A 62 2.41 0.21 9.13
N ARG A 63 3.45 -0.60 8.86
CA ARG A 63 3.89 -1.77 9.64
C ARG A 63 2.93 -2.96 9.70
N LYS A 64 1.88 -2.96 8.88
CA LYS A 64 0.94 -4.11 8.78
C LYS A 64 1.40 -5.21 7.83
N VAL A 65 2.45 -4.98 7.05
CA VAL A 65 2.96 -5.91 6.04
C VAL A 65 4.45 -6.09 6.23
N ALA A 66 4.91 -7.32 6.15
CA ALA A 66 6.30 -7.74 6.17
C ALA A 66 6.71 -8.39 4.83
N PRO A 67 8.01 -8.44 4.52
CA PRO A 67 8.50 -9.16 3.34
C PRO A 67 8.13 -10.64 3.41
N GLY A 68 7.57 -11.17 2.32
CA GLY A 68 7.13 -12.57 2.23
C GLY A 68 5.67 -12.82 2.62
N ASP A 69 4.96 -11.79 3.11
CA ASP A 69 3.53 -11.92 3.39
C ASP A 69 2.72 -12.03 2.09
N VAL A 70 1.69 -12.88 2.13
CA VAL A 70 0.68 -12.97 1.07
C VAL A 70 -0.52 -12.14 1.48
N VAL A 71 -0.69 -11.00 0.82
CA VAL A 71 -1.69 -9.99 1.17
C VAL A 71 -2.58 -9.64 -0.01
N ILE A 72 -3.86 -9.40 0.29
CA ILE A 72 -4.82 -8.79 -0.60
C ILE A 72 -4.91 -7.32 -0.22
N LEU A 73 -4.61 -6.44 -1.18
CA LEU A 73 -4.64 -5.01 -1.00
C LEU A 73 -5.87 -4.44 -1.72
N SER A 74 -6.44 -3.36 -1.18
CA SER A 74 -7.31 -2.47 -1.94
C SER A 74 -6.57 -1.15 -2.12
N TRP A 75 -6.52 -0.62 -3.34
CA TRP A 75 -5.67 0.52 -3.65
C TRP A 75 -6.29 1.49 -4.65
N ILE A 76 -5.67 2.66 -4.75
CA ILE A 76 -5.94 3.67 -5.79
C ILE A 76 -4.67 3.81 -6.65
N PHE A 77 -4.83 3.79 -7.98
CA PHE A 77 -3.73 3.93 -8.92
C PHE A 77 -3.45 5.41 -9.20
N LEU A 78 -2.23 5.87 -8.92
CA LEU A 78 -1.86 7.29 -9.03
C LEU A 78 -0.53 7.47 -9.77
N PRO A 79 -0.43 8.44 -10.70
CA PRO A 79 0.84 8.81 -11.32
C PRO A 79 1.68 9.70 -10.39
N ILE A 80 3.00 9.57 -10.48
CA ILE A 80 3.98 10.48 -9.89
C ILE A 80 4.44 11.43 -10.98
N PRO A 81 4.10 12.72 -10.91
CA PRO A 81 4.59 13.68 -11.90
C PRO A 81 6.10 13.87 -11.71
N TYR A 82 6.85 13.75 -12.80
CA TYR A 82 8.25 14.15 -12.78
C TYR A 82 8.37 15.68 -12.74
N THR A 83 9.27 16.19 -11.90
CA THR A 83 9.57 17.62 -11.81
C THR A 83 11.03 17.91 -12.17
N GLY A 84 11.30 19.10 -12.73
CA GLY A 84 12.67 19.56 -13.04
C GLY A 84 13.32 18.83 -14.21
N PHE A 85 14.65 18.64 -14.16
CA PHE A 85 15.43 18.01 -15.24
C PHE A 85 14.97 16.58 -15.59
N ARG A 86 14.34 15.85 -14.66
CA ARG A 86 13.77 14.53 -14.91
C ARG A 86 12.54 14.60 -15.83
N ALA A 87 11.72 15.65 -15.75
CA ALA A 87 10.58 15.85 -16.64
C ALA A 87 11.01 16.08 -18.09
N MET A 88 12.14 16.79 -18.28
CA MET A 88 12.66 17.11 -19.61
C MET A 88 13.16 15.86 -20.37
N ARG A 89 13.59 14.80 -19.67
CA ARG A 89 13.98 13.52 -20.27
C ARG A 89 12.84 12.49 -20.32
N ALA A 90 11.94 12.50 -19.34
CA ALA A 90 10.89 11.49 -19.23
C ALA A 90 9.76 11.67 -20.26
N GLY A 91 9.60 12.86 -20.84
CA GLY A 91 8.54 13.12 -21.82
C GLY A 91 7.15 12.89 -21.21
N LEU A 92 6.35 12.00 -21.80
CA LEU A 92 5.02 11.60 -21.33
C LEU A 92 5.03 10.38 -20.40
N VAL A 93 6.20 9.78 -20.16
CA VAL A 93 6.32 8.64 -19.24
C VAL A 93 6.10 9.17 -17.83
N ALA A 94 5.14 8.57 -17.11
CA ALA A 94 4.90 8.83 -15.70
C ALA A 94 5.18 7.56 -14.91
N ASP A 95 5.96 7.67 -13.84
CA ASP A 95 6.00 6.61 -12.84
C ASP A 95 4.62 6.52 -12.17
N THR A 96 4.24 5.32 -11.75
CA THR A 96 2.96 5.09 -11.08
C THR A 96 3.19 4.37 -9.76
N TYR A 97 2.31 4.65 -8.81
CA TYR A 97 2.29 3.99 -7.52
C TYR A 97 0.86 3.68 -7.13
N LEU A 98 0.73 2.69 -6.26
CA LEU A 98 -0.54 2.31 -5.66
C LEU A 98 -0.62 2.94 -4.27
N GLU A 99 -1.67 3.70 -3.99
CA GLU A 99 -1.96 4.14 -2.63
C GLU A 99 -2.85 3.13 -1.94
N ALA A 100 -2.36 2.49 -0.88
CA ALA A 100 -3.10 1.45 -0.16
C ALA A 100 -4.22 2.05 0.68
N MET A 101 -5.44 1.52 0.50
CA MET A 101 -6.66 1.87 1.25
C MET A 101 -6.99 0.81 2.31
N SER A 102 -6.79 -0.46 1.99
CA SER A 102 -7.06 -1.58 2.89
C SER A 102 -6.07 -2.73 2.67
N ILE A 103 -5.83 -3.51 3.72
CA ILE A 103 -4.89 -4.64 3.72
C ILE A 103 -5.58 -5.82 4.42
N THR A 104 -5.65 -6.95 3.72
CA THR A 104 -6.15 -8.21 4.25
C THR A 104 -5.08 -9.28 4.06
N HIS A 105 -4.73 -10.01 5.12
CA HIS A 105 -3.77 -11.11 5.04
C HIS A 105 -4.47 -12.40 4.61
N THR A 106 -3.96 -13.06 3.57
CA THR A 106 -4.51 -14.34 3.08
C THR A 106 -4.16 -15.46 4.05
N LYS A 107 -2.89 -15.52 4.50
CA LYS A 107 -2.47 -16.42 5.58
C LYS A 107 -2.84 -15.80 6.91
N LYS A 108 -4.08 -16.02 7.32
CA LYS A 108 -4.48 -15.77 8.72
C LYS A 108 -3.74 -16.76 9.61
N LYS A 109 -3.32 -16.32 10.79
CA LYS A 109 -2.91 -17.26 11.84
C LYS A 109 -4.08 -18.23 12.07
N TYR A 110 -3.81 -19.49 12.37
CA TYR A 110 -4.85 -20.52 12.52
C TYR A 110 -6.03 -20.09 13.43
N GLU A 111 -5.76 -19.20 14.39
CA GLU A 111 -6.74 -18.62 15.32
C GLU A 111 -7.77 -17.66 14.67
N ASP A 112 -7.43 -17.03 13.54
CA ASP A 112 -8.26 -16.03 12.84
C ASP A 112 -8.99 -16.62 11.61
N TYR A 113 -8.79 -17.91 11.33
CA TYR A 113 -9.47 -18.60 10.22
C TYR A 113 -10.93 -18.85 10.58
N LYS A 114 -11.80 -17.94 10.15
CA LYS A 114 -13.25 -18.16 10.18
C LYS A 114 -13.62 -19.00 8.97
N LEU A 115 -13.93 -20.26 9.19
CA LEU A 115 -14.70 -21.07 8.24
C LEU A 115 -16.08 -20.40 8.13
N ILE A 116 -16.55 -20.14 6.91
CA ILE A 116 -17.82 -19.46 6.68
C ILE A 116 -18.58 -20.22 5.58
N GLY A 117 -19.82 -20.62 5.87
CA GLY A 117 -20.78 -21.12 4.88
C GLY A 117 -20.53 -22.56 4.43
N ASP A 118 -20.64 -22.79 3.12
CA ASP A 118 -20.65 -24.12 2.48
C ASP A 118 -19.37 -24.93 2.69
N GLU A 119 -18.25 -24.29 3.03
CA GLU A 119 -16.96 -24.95 3.31
C GLU A 119 -17.07 -25.88 4.52
N GLU A 120 -17.79 -25.46 5.58
CA GLU A 120 -18.00 -26.28 6.77
C GLU A 120 -18.84 -27.52 6.44
N GLU A 121 -19.87 -27.35 5.61
CA GLU A 121 -20.75 -28.44 5.20
C GLU A 121 -20.02 -29.44 4.28
N GLN A 122 -19.17 -28.95 3.37
CA GLN A 122 -18.33 -29.80 2.53
C GLN A 122 -17.32 -30.58 3.36
N VAL A 123 -16.67 -29.95 4.34
CA VAL A 123 -15.74 -30.62 5.26
C VAL A 123 -16.47 -31.68 6.08
N ALA A 124 -17.65 -31.38 6.62
CA ALA A 124 -18.47 -32.35 7.35
C ALA A 124 -18.88 -33.54 6.47
N ARG A 125 -19.33 -33.29 5.24
CA ARG A 125 -19.71 -34.33 4.28
C ARG A 125 -18.54 -35.22 3.88
N LEU A 126 -17.35 -34.64 3.73
CA LEU A 126 -16.13 -35.39 3.47
C LEU A 126 -15.70 -36.19 4.71
N ALA A 127 -15.89 -35.65 5.92
CA ALA A 127 -15.64 -36.34 7.18
C ALA A 127 -16.51 -37.60 7.35
N GLU A 128 -17.79 -37.52 6.96
CA GLU A 128 -18.73 -38.65 7.02
C GLU A 128 -18.38 -39.79 6.04
N TYR A 129 -17.71 -39.48 4.93
CA TYR A 129 -17.42 -40.47 3.88
C TYR A 129 -16.42 -41.55 4.33
N GLY A 130 -15.75 -41.37 5.49
CA GLY A 130 -14.92 -42.37 6.18
C GLY A 130 -13.59 -42.73 5.51
N ASN A 131 -13.56 -42.80 4.17
CA ASN A 131 -12.42 -43.16 3.37
C ASN A 131 -11.80 -41.95 2.65
N ILE A 132 -11.45 -40.94 3.45
CA ILE A 132 -10.89 -39.68 2.94
C ILE A 132 -9.48 -39.90 2.37
N TYR A 133 -8.71 -40.81 2.97
CA TYR A 133 -7.34 -41.10 2.56
C TYR A 133 -7.26 -41.67 1.14
N GLU A 134 -8.08 -42.66 0.76
CA GLU A 134 -8.06 -43.18 -0.62
C GLU A 134 -8.61 -42.18 -1.64
N LYS A 135 -9.43 -41.21 -1.22
CA LYS A 135 -10.00 -40.19 -2.10
C LYS A 135 -9.05 -39.02 -2.36
N LEU A 136 -8.12 -38.76 -1.44
CA LEU A 136 -7.11 -37.72 -1.56
C LEU A 136 -5.75 -38.25 -2.04
N ALA A 137 -5.56 -39.58 -2.01
CA ALA A 137 -4.43 -40.27 -2.61
C ALA A 137 -4.54 -40.31 -4.14
#